data_AF-A0A1E1F1N0-F1
#
_entry.id   AF-A0A1E1F1N0-F1
#
_cell.length_a   1.000
_cell.length_b   1.000
_cell.length_c   1.000
_cell.angle_alpha   90.00
_cell.angle_beta   90.00
_cell.angle_gamma   90.00
#
_symmetry.space_group_name_H-M   'P 1'
#
loop_
_entity.id
_entity.type
_entity.pdbx_description
1 polymer ?
#
loop_
_entity_poly.entity_id
_entity_poly.type
_entity_poly.pdbx_seq_one_letter_code
_entity_poly.pdbx_strand_id
1 'polypeptide(L)'
;MHIVDRRLNPGGKSLVNRQRFLRRARAYVQKAVRDSIKDRSIRDLDKEGEISIGRDAISEPTFHRAARGGNRERVLPGNRDYLEGDRIKRPEGGEGAGSQAGQGEGNDDFQFVLSREEFLDLFLDDLELPDLAKRRLIGGEVEGIRRAGYSTAGSPSNLSVPRTMQKAMGRRMALRRPSGADLRRIEEEIAEIEARDPRRPEDADRLEKLREEHAHIVRRRNLIAYIDPVDLRYRRFEAVPRPIAQAVMFCLMDVSGSMSEHMKDLAKRFFALLHLFLSRCYEHVEVVFIHHTDRAAEVDEQTFFYSTVTGGTLVSSALDKLIEVAAERYRPDNWNIYVAQASDGDNMSQDNPRVVALMQDHILPMAQYVAYLEVGREEFPDATTMQSMTTLWGAYAPVAEAHRHFVMRKVAHRREIYPVFRELFQRRGVGERARS
;
A
#
# COMPACT_ATOMS: atom_id res chain seq x y z
N MET A 1 -7.18 -2.78 1.96
CA MET A 1 -8.15 -3.90 2.02
C MET A 1 -9.49 -3.43 2.59
N HIS A 2 -10.55 -3.42 1.77
CA HIS A 2 -11.92 -3.36 2.26
C HIS A 2 -12.43 -4.80 2.38
N ILE A 3 -12.39 -5.39 3.57
CA ILE A 3 -13.09 -6.66 3.81
C ILE A 3 -14.59 -6.34 3.72
N VAL A 4 -15.16 -6.55 2.54
CA VAL A 4 -16.60 -6.36 2.32
C VAL A 4 -17.29 -7.59 2.89
N ASP A 5 -17.70 -7.47 4.15
CA ASP A 5 -18.60 -8.42 4.78
C ASP A 5 -19.95 -8.36 4.03
N ARG A 6 -20.17 -9.34 3.16
CA ARG A 6 -21.40 -9.46 2.33
C ARG A 6 -22.59 -10.02 3.12
N ARG A 7 -22.45 -10.27 4.42
CA ARG A 7 -23.58 -10.71 5.25
C ARG A 7 -24.58 -9.55 5.35
N LEU A 8 -25.82 -9.78 4.90
CA LEU A 8 -26.97 -8.96 5.28
C LEU A 8 -26.99 -8.94 6.81
N ASN A 9 -26.70 -7.78 7.41
CA ASN A 9 -26.57 -7.64 8.85
C ASN A 9 -27.96 -7.83 9.49
N PRO A 10 -28.33 -9.00 10.03
CA PRO A 10 -29.73 -9.29 10.38
C PRO A 10 -30.11 -8.77 11.77
N GLY A 11 -29.23 -8.03 12.44
CA GLY A 11 -29.50 -7.50 13.77
C GLY A 11 -28.58 -6.34 14.08
N GLY A 12 -29.14 -5.28 14.66
CA GLY A 12 -28.47 -4.01 14.99
C GLY A 12 -27.29 -4.13 15.96
N LYS A 13 -26.19 -4.78 15.52
CA LYS A 13 -24.94 -4.85 16.27
C LYS A 13 -24.24 -3.49 16.23
N SER A 14 -23.76 -3.04 17.39
CA SER A 14 -22.94 -1.83 17.53
C SER A 14 -21.71 -1.86 16.61
N LEU A 15 -21.37 -0.73 15.99
CA LEU A 15 -20.18 -0.56 15.13
C LEU A 15 -18.89 -1.04 15.82
N VAL A 16 -18.81 -0.89 17.14
CA VAL A 16 -17.64 -1.29 17.94
C VAL A 16 -17.43 -2.81 17.92
N ASN A 17 -18.51 -3.60 18.02
CA ASN A 17 -18.41 -5.06 17.97
C ASN A 17 -17.99 -5.54 16.58
N ARG A 18 -18.50 -4.90 15.52
CA ARG A 18 -18.09 -5.19 14.14
C ARG A 18 -16.60 -4.91 13.92
N GLN A 19 -16.09 -3.78 14.43
CA GLN A 19 -14.66 -3.47 14.35
C GLN A 19 -13.80 -4.51 15.10
N ARG A 20 -14.22 -4.95 16.30
CA ARG A 20 -13.52 -6.01 17.05
C ARG A 20 -13.49 -7.33 16.29
N PHE A 21 -14.62 -7.73 15.69
CA PHE A 21 -14.72 -8.93 14.86
C PHE A 21 -13.78 -8.85 13.66
N LEU A 22 -13.82 -7.76 12.90
CA LEU A 22 -12.95 -7.56 11.73
C LEU A 22 -11.46 -7.59 12.09
N ARG A 23 -11.08 -6.96 13.22
CA ARG A 23 -9.70 -7.01 13.72
C ARG A 23 -9.27 -8.43 14.08
N ARG A 24 -10.14 -9.19 14.75
CA ARG A 24 -9.86 -10.59 15.12
C ARG A 24 -9.75 -11.48 13.87
N ALA A 25 -10.68 -11.36 12.93
CA ALA A 25 -10.65 -12.09 11.67
C ALA A 25 -9.37 -11.79 10.88
N ARG A 26 -8.98 -10.50 10.76
CA ARG A 26 -7.72 -10.12 10.10
C ARG A 26 -6.49 -10.76 10.76
N ALA A 27 -6.42 -10.77 12.09
CA ALA A 27 -5.31 -11.39 12.81
C ALA A 27 -5.23 -12.91 12.56
N TYR A 28 -6.37 -13.59 12.45
CA TYR A 28 -6.41 -15.01 12.12
C TYR A 28 -6.02 -15.29 10.67
N VAL A 29 -6.51 -14.49 9.72
CA VAL A 29 -6.10 -14.57 8.31
C VAL A 29 -4.58 -14.39 8.22
N GLN A 30 -4.02 -13.37 8.88
CA GLN A 30 -2.57 -13.15 8.92
C GLN A 30 -1.81 -14.34 9.51
N LYS A 31 -2.32 -14.96 10.59
CA LYS A 31 -1.70 -16.15 11.18
C LYS A 31 -1.74 -17.34 10.21
N ALA A 32 -2.88 -17.58 9.56
CA ALA A 32 -3.05 -18.67 8.60
C ALA A 32 -2.17 -18.49 7.34
N VAL A 33 -2.04 -17.25 6.85
CA VAL A 33 -1.08 -16.88 5.79
C VAL A 33 0.36 -17.19 6.20
N ARG A 34 0.75 -16.89 7.45
CA ARG A 34 2.11 -17.18 7.94
C ARG A 34 2.40 -18.67 8.05
N ASP A 35 1.42 -19.45 8.52
CA ASP A 35 1.59 -20.88 8.70
C ASP A 35 1.60 -21.62 7.35
N SER A 36 0.83 -21.17 6.35
CA SER A 36 0.82 -21.81 5.02
C SER A 36 2.14 -21.68 4.24
N ILE A 37 2.95 -20.65 4.53
CA ILE A 37 4.24 -20.42 3.87
C ILE A 37 5.35 -21.32 4.39
N LYS A 38 5.23 -21.86 5.62
CA LYS A 38 6.22 -22.82 6.14
C LYS A 38 6.31 -24.09 5.28
N ASP A 39 5.22 -24.42 4.60
CA ASP A 39 5.08 -25.64 3.80
C ASP A 39 4.95 -25.36 2.28
N ARG A 40 4.63 -24.13 1.85
CA ARG A 40 4.58 -23.76 0.42
C ARG A 40 5.96 -23.47 -0.17
N SER A 41 6.14 -23.84 -1.44
CA SER A 41 7.31 -23.44 -2.23
C SER A 41 7.16 -21.97 -2.68
N ILE A 42 8.24 -21.18 -2.62
CA ILE A 42 8.22 -19.76 -3.00
C ILE A 42 7.90 -19.56 -4.50
N ARG A 43 8.13 -20.57 -5.34
CA ARG A 43 7.68 -20.59 -6.75
C ARG A 43 6.17 -20.65 -6.90
N ASP A 44 5.44 -21.08 -5.88
CA ASP A 44 3.97 -21.11 -5.86
C ASP A 44 3.35 -19.84 -5.24
N LEU A 45 4.15 -18.81 -4.90
CA LEU A 45 3.64 -17.51 -4.43
C LEU A 45 2.98 -16.69 -5.54
N ASP A 46 3.23 -17.04 -6.81
CA ASP A 46 2.54 -16.43 -7.96
C ASP A 46 1.15 -17.03 -8.22
N LYS A 47 0.77 -18.11 -7.52
CA LYS A 47 -0.56 -18.73 -7.65
C LYS A 47 -1.51 -18.21 -6.58
N GLU A 48 -2.78 -18.06 -6.96
CA GLU A 48 -3.87 -17.73 -6.03
C GLU A 48 -3.88 -18.71 -4.85
N GLY A 49 -3.92 -18.15 -3.64
CA GLY A 49 -3.75 -18.92 -2.41
C GLY A 49 -5.08 -19.20 -1.73
N GLU A 50 -5.49 -20.46 -1.70
CA GLU A 50 -6.57 -20.92 -0.82
C GLU A 50 -6.06 -21.02 0.62
N ILE A 51 -6.72 -20.32 1.53
CA ILE A 51 -6.43 -20.34 2.96
C ILE A 51 -7.68 -20.78 3.71
N SER A 52 -7.58 -21.91 4.40
CA SER A 52 -8.61 -22.36 5.33
C SER A 52 -8.47 -21.67 6.69
N ILE A 53 -9.58 -21.19 7.23
CA ILE A 53 -9.68 -20.69 8.61
C ILE A 53 -10.70 -21.54 9.35
N GLY A 54 -10.25 -22.20 10.42
CA GLY A 54 -11.11 -22.99 11.29
C GLY A 54 -12.22 -22.15 11.94
N ARG A 55 -13.42 -22.72 12.03
CA ARG A 55 -14.63 -22.03 12.52
C ARG A 55 -14.53 -21.53 13.96
N ASP A 56 -13.75 -22.20 14.81
CA ASP A 56 -13.50 -21.81 16.21
C ASP A 56 -12.90 -20.40 16.33
N ALA A 57 -12.11 -19.98 15.33
CA ALA A 57 -11.49 -18.67 15.29
C ALA A 57 -12.49 -17.52 15.05
N ILE A 58 -13.61 -17.82 14.37
CA ILE A 58 -14.62 -16.84 13.93
C ILE A 58 -15.87 -16.90 14.83
N SER A 59 -16.00 -17.93 15.67
CA SER A 59 -17.13 -18.10 16.58
C SER A 59 -17.36 -16.88 17.48
N GLU A 60 -18.62 -16.46 17.57
CA GLU A 60 -19.08 -15.41 18.47
C GLU A 60 -19.82 -16.06 19.64
N PRO A 61 -19.47 -15.76 20.90
CA PRO A 61 -20.24 -16.23 22.04
C PRO A 61 -21.63 -15.59 22.02
N THR A 62 -22.68 -16.42 22.05
CA THR A 62 -24.06 -15.96 22.13
C THR A 62 -24.55 -16.06 23.57
N PHE A 63 -25.07 -14.95 24.10
CA PHE A 63 -25.75 -14.95 25.37
C PHE A 63 -27.22 -15.30 25.16
N HIS A 64 -27.69 -16.34 25.84
CA HIS A 64 -29.09 -16.72 25.89
C HIS A 64 -29.63 -16.49 27.29
N ARG A 65 -30.90 -16.11 27.41
CA ARG A 65 -31.56 -16.13 28.72
C ARG A 65 -31.65 -17.59 29.17
N ALA A 66 -31.05 -17.92 30.31
CA ALA A 66 -31.05 -19.29 30.84
C ALA A 66 -32.49 -19.84 30.88
N ALA A 67 -32.76 -21.10 30.51
CA ALA A 67 -34.14 -21.61 30.54
C ALA A 67 -34.67 -21.83 31.98
N ARG A 68 -33.76 -22.06 32.93
CA ARG A 68 -34.06 -22.30 34.36
C ARG A 68 -33.32 -21.29 35.23
N GLY A 69 -34.00 -20.79 36.27
CA GLY A 69 -33.44 -19.86 37.26
C GLY A 69 -33.77 -18.38 37.02
N GLY A 70 -33.48 -17.59 38.05
CA GLY A 70 -33.80 -16.16 38.14
C GLY A 70 -35.22 -15.87 38.65
N ASN A 71 -35.42 -14.67 39.22
CA ASN A 71 -36.75 -14.18 39.56
C ASN A 71 -37.45 -13.77 38.26
N ARG A 72 -38.59 -14.38 37.94
CA ARG A 72 -39.32 -14.16 36.68
C ARG A 72 -40.76 -13.86 36.96
N GLU A 73 -41.17 -12.67 36.55
CA GLU A 73 -42.56 -12.30 36.48
C GLU A 73 -43.09 -12.69 35.11
N ARG A 74 -44.18 -13.46 35.07
CA ARG A 74 -44.90 -13.77 33.83
C ARG A 74 -46.37 -13.49 34.07
N VAL A 75 -47.04 -12.92 33.08
CA VAL A 75 -48.50 -12.77 33.10
C VAL A 75 -49.08 -14.03 32.47
N LEU A 76 -49.83 -14.80 33.24
CA LEU A 76 -50.63 -15.91 32.73
C LEU A 76 -52.01 -15.37 32.33
N PRO A 77 -52.58 -15.79 31.19
CA PRO A 77 -53.92 -15.37 30.81
C PRO A 77 -54.95 -15.90 31.84
N GLY A 78 -55.53 -14.97 32.60
CA GLY A 78 -56.69 -15.01 33.50
C GLY A 78 -57.16 -16.35 34.09
N ASN A 79 -57.21 -16.43 35.42
CA ASN A 79 -57.91 -17.51 36.13
C ASN A 79 -59.24 -17.04 36.77
N ARG A 80 -60.21 -17.96 36.90
CA ARG A 80 -61.39 -17.81 37.76
C ARG A 80 -61.18 -18.33 39.19
N ASP A 81 -60.12 -19.12 39.41
CA ASP A 81 -59.96 -19.96 40.61
C ASP A 81 -58.74 -19.61 41.52
N TYR A 82 -57.93 -18.58 41.21
CA TYR A 82 -56.74 -18.23 42.01
C TYR A 82 -56.81 -16.77 42.48
N LEU A 83 -56.48 -16.52 43.74
CA LEU A 83 -56.36 -15.20 44.35
C LEU A 83 -54.89 -14.78 44.49
N GLU A 84 -54.66 -13.49 44.72
CA GLU A 84 -53.32 -12.94 44.95
C GLU A 84 -52.67 -13.58 46.19
N GLY A 85 -51.56 -14.30 46.00
CA GLY A 85 -50.83 -15.01 47.06
C GLY A 85 -50.81 -16.55 46.93
N ASP A 86 -51.60 -17.13 46.02
CA ASP A 86 -51.67 -18.57 45.82
C ASP A 86 -50.37 -19.17 45.24
N ARG A 87 -49.97 -20.34 45.76
CA ARG A 87 -48.82 -21.11 45.27
C ARG A 87 -49.28 -22.11 44.21
N ILE A 88 -49.06 -21.78 42.93
CA ILE A 88 -49.34 -22.70 41.82
C ILE A 88 -48.27 -23.79 41.78
N LYS A 89 -48.68 -25.07 41.77
CA LYS A 89 -47.74 -26.20 41.56
C LYS A 89 -47.05 -26.03 40.22
N ARG A 90 -45.72 -26.13 40.23
CA ARG A 90 -44.90 -26.08 39.01
C ARG A 90 -45.39 -27.18 38.05
N PRO A 91 -45.80 -26.86 36.82
CA PRO A 91 -46.18 -27.88 35.87
C PRO A 91 -45.00 -28.83 35.65
N GLU A 92 -45.26 -30.13 35.80
CA GLU A 92 -44.31 -31.18 35.43
C GLU A 92 -44.22 -31.21 33.91
N GLY A 93 -43.06 -30.84 33.37
CA GLY A 93 -42.65 -31.13 31.99
C GLY A 93 -43.63 -30.71 30.89
N GLY A 94 -43.60 -29.43 30.50
CA GLY A 94 -44.01 -29.07 29.14
C GLY A 94 -42.93 -29.51 28.16
N GLU A 95 -43.11 -30.65 27.50
CA GLU A 95 -42.39 -31.02 26.28
C GLU A 95 -42.73 -29.99 25.19
N GLY A 96 -41.98 -28.89 25.19
CA GLY A 96 -41.83 -28.12 23.98
C GLY A 96 -41.06 -28.98 22.99
N ALA A 97 -41.77 -29.53 22.01
CA ALA A 97 -41.19 -30.16 20.84
C ALA A 97 -40.15 -29.20 20.25
N GLY A 98 -38.89 -29.40 20.62
CA GLY A 98 -37.77 -28.75 19.98
C GLY A 98 -37.78 -29.23 18.54
N SER A 99 -38.03 -28.29 17.62
CA SER A 99 -37.64 -28.47 16.23
C SER A 99 -36.26 -29.12 16.21
N GLN A 100 -36.14 -30.27 15.54
CA GLN A 100 -34.86 -30.92 15.31
C GLN A 100 -33.82 -29.84 15.03
N ALA A 101 -32.89 -29.67 15.98
CA ALA A 101 -31.64 -29.01 15.67
C ALA A 101 -31.03 -29.86 14.57
N GLY A 102 -30.96 -29.32 13.36
CA GLY A 102 -30.27 -29.97 12.27
C GLY A 102 -28.88 -30.35 12.78
N GLN A 103 -28.63 -31.65 12.93
CA GLN A 103 -27.30 -32.21 13.04
C GLN A 103 -26.65 -32.08 11.67
N GLY A 104 -26.30 -30.84 11.33
CA GLY A 104 -25.26 -30.58 10.36
C GLY A 104 -23.98 -30.35 11.15
N GLU A 105 -23.23 -31.42 11.41
CA GLU A 105 -21.77 -31.30 11.54
C GLU A 105 -21.23 -30.84 10.18
N GLY A 106 -21.48 -29.57 9.86
CA GLY A 106 -20.78 -28.87 8.80
C GLY A 106 -19.44 -28.45 9.39
N ASN A 107 -18.45 -29.35 9.30
CA ASN A 107 -17.03 -29.01 9.39
C ASN A 107 -16.62 -28.24 8.12
N ASP A 108 -17.34 -27.16 7.81
CA ASP A 108 -17.00 -26.31 6.69
C ASP A 108 -16.04 -25.26 7.22
N ASP A 109 -14.78 -25.67 7.23
CA ASP A 109 -13.63 -24.79 7.22
C ASP A 109 -13.86 -23.65 6.21
N PHE A 110 -13.69 -22.41 6.65
CA PHE A 110 -13.87 -21.27 5.75
C PHE A 110 -12.66 -21.15 4.85
N GLN A 111 -12.83 -21.51 3.58
CA GLN A 111 -11.82 -21.29 2.55
C GLN A 111 -11.92 -19.88 1.99
N PHE A 112 -10.85 -19.11 2.13
CA PHE A 112 -10.68 -17.81 1.49
C PHE A 112 -9.73 -17.98 0.32
N VAL A 113 -10.15 -17.56 -0.87
CA VAL A 113 -9.26 -17.38 -2.01
C VAL A 113 -8.73 -15.95 -1.92
N LEU A 114 -7.43 -15.80 -1.66
CA LEU A 114 -6.77 -14.50 -1.69
C LEU A 114 -6.10 -14.27 -3.03
N SER A 115 -6.17 -13.04 -3.53
CA SER A 115 -5.34 -12.63 -4.66
C SER A 115 -3.86 -12.58 -4.23
N ARG A 116 -2.95 -12.63 -5.21
CA ARG A 116 -1.50 -12.49 -4.99
C ARG A 116 -1.17 -11.23 -4.21
N GLU A 117 -1.75 -10.10 -4.60
CA GLU A 117 -1.53 -8.80 -3.96
C GLU A 117 -2.04 -8.79 -2.52
N GLU A 118 -3.22 -9.36 -2.27
CA GLU A 118 -3.81 -9.43 -0.93
C GLU A 118 -3.01 -10.37 0.00
N PHE A 119 -2.54 -11.49 -0.54
CA PHE A 119 -1.67 -12.41 0.17
C PHE A 119 -0.36 -11.74 0.58
N LEU A 120 0.31 -11.06 -0.37
CA LEU A 120 1.54 -10.32 -0.12
C LEU A 120 1.32 -9.16 0.85
N ASP A 121 0.21 -8.43 0.73
CA ASP A 121 -0.16 -7.38 1.67
C ASP A 121 -0.28 -7.90 3.10
N LEU A 122 -0.98 -9.02 3.31
CA LEU A 122 -1.16 -9.61 4.63
C LEU A 122 0.13 -10.21 5.18
N PHE A 123 1.00 -10.69 4.30
CA PHE A 123 2.29 -11.26 4.64
C PHE A 123 3.33 -10.20 5.05
N LEU A 124 3.37 -9.07 4.33
CA LEU A 124 4.35 -8.00 4.50
C LEU A 124 3.88 -6.86 5.43
N ASP A 125 2.60 -6.83 5.86
CA ASP A 125 1.99 -5.77 6.69
C ASP A 125 2.75 -5.46 8.00
N ASP A 126 3.47 -6.45 8.54
CA ASP A 126 4.25 -6.34 9.78
C ASP A 126 5.71 -5.90 9.55
N LEU A 127 6.12 -5.74 8.30
CA LEU A 127 7.50 -5.46 7.90
C LEU A 127 7.65 -4.00 7.47
N GLU A 128 8.69 -3.34 7.97
CA GLU A 128 9.08 -1.99 7.54
C GLU A 128 10.59 -1.93 7.31
N LEU A 129 10.99 -1.18 6.29
CA LEU A 129 12.39 -0.92 6.02
C LEU A 129 12.96 0.02 7.09
N PRO A 130 14.05 -0.37 7.78
CA PRO A 130 14.78 0.55 8.65
C PRO A 130 15.27 1.77 7.87
N ASP A 131 15.16 2.97 8.46
CA ASP A 131 15.78 4.20 7.96
C ASP A 131 15.39 4.70 6.55
N LEU A 132 14.14 4.50 6.13
CA LEU A 132 13.52 5.15 4.93
C LEU A 132 13.64 6.69 4.92
N ALA A 133 13.96 7.30 6.06
CA ALA A 133 13.98 8.75 6.27
C ALA A 133 15.32 9.45 5.92
N LYS A 134 16.44 8.72 5.83
CA LYS A 134 17.78 9.37 5.85
C LYS A 134 18.11 10.23 4.62
N ARG A 135 17.48 10.01 3.46
CA ARG A 135 17.70 10.86 2.26
C ARG A 135 16.51 11.69 1.80
N ARG A 136 15.43 11.75 2.60
CA ARG A 136 14.35 12.73 2.34
C ARG A 136 14.80 14.19 2.51
N LEU A 137 16.00 14.44 3.04
CA LEU A 137 16.44 15.76 3.48
C LEU A 137 17.46 16.45 2.56
N ILE A 138 18.07 15.77 1.57
CA ILE A 138 19.21 16.36 0.83
C ILE A 138 19.18 16.13 -0.72
N GLY A 139 18.33 15.23 -1.25
CA GLY A 139 18.19 15.04 -2.69
C GLY A 139 17.06 15.92 -3.25
N GLY A 140 17.37 16.79 -4.21
CA GLY A 140 16.46 17.79 -4.78
C GLY A 140 15.06 17.24 -5.08
N GLU A 141 14.06 17.92 -4.55
CA GLU A 141 12.66 17.62 -4.82
C GLU A 141 12.41 17.73 -6.32
N VAL A 142 12.05 16.63 -6.99
CA VAL A 142 11.40 16.74 -8.30
C VAL A 142 10.01 17.27 -8.01
N GLU A 143 9.79 18.55 -8.28
CA GLU A 143 8.51 19.21 -8.12
C GLU A 143 7.46 18.56 -9.03
N GLY A 144 6.66 17.67 -8.45
CA GLY A 144 5.48 17.13 -9.13
C GLY A 144 4.41 18.21 -9.17
N ILE A 145 3.99 18.64 -10.36
CA ILE A 145 2.91 19.60 -10.49
C ILE A 145 1.56 18.90 -10.27
N ARG A 146 0.85 19.25 -9.19
CA ARG A 146 -0.52 18.79 -8.94
C ARG A 146 -1.51 19.92 -9.21
N ARG A 147 -2.66 19.58 -9.80
CA ARG A 147 -3.76 20.53 -9.96
C ARG A 147 -4.41 20.83 -8.60
N ALA A 148 -4.25 22.07 -8.14
CA ALA A 148 -4.74 22.57 -6.85
C ALA A 148 -6.07 23.35 -6.95
N GLY A 149 -6.70 23.38 -8.13
CA GLY A 149 -8.01 23.97 -8.34
C GLY A 149 -8.01 25.13 -9.33
N TYR A 150 -8.63 26.25 -8.97
CA TYR A 150 -8.75 27.44 -9.81
C TYR A 150 -8.40 28.71 -9.03
N SER A 151 -7.79 29.68 -9.72
CA SER A 151 -7.45 31.02 -9.25
C SER A 151 -8.14 32.08 -10.11
N THR A 152 -8.33 33.29 -9.59
CA THR A 152 -8.82 34.46 -10.35
C THR A 152 -7.75 35.10 -11.22
N ALA A 153 -6.47 34.84 -10.92
CA ALA A 153 -5.32 35.33 -11.69
C ALA A 153 -4.37 34.18 -12.06
N GLY A 154 -3.72 34.30 -13.21
CA GLY A 154 -2.74 33.32 -13.70
C GLY A 154 -2.31 33.59 -15.15
N SER A 155 -1.37 32.78 -15.64
CA SER A 155 -0.93 32.84 -17.04
C SER A 155 -2.08 32.51 -18.01
N PRO A 156 -2.21 33.20 -19.16
CA PRO A 156 -3.22 32.91 -20.19
C PRO A 156 -3.30 31.43 -20.58
N SER A 157 -2.18 30.71 -20.60
CA SER A 157 -2.14 29.27 -20.91
C SER A 157 -2.95 28.41 -19.94
N ASN A 158 -3.11 28.87 -18.69
CA ASN A 158 -3.87 28.17 -17.67
C ASN A 158 -5.35 28.55 -17.64
N LEU A 159 -5.82 29.46 -18.51
CA LEU A 159 -7.20 29.94 -18.50
C LEU A 159 -8.19 28.77 -18.73
N SER A 160 -9.17 28.66 -17.84
CA SER A 160 -10.29 27.74 -17.98
C SER A 160 -11.46 28.47 -18.61
N VAL A 161 -11.59 28.36 -19.94
CA VAL A 161 -12.72 28.92 -20.69
C VAL A 161 -14.08 28.45 -20.15
N PRO A 162 -14.32 27.16 -19.87
CA PRO A 162 -15.63 26.71 -19.40
C PRO A 162 -16.04 27.33 -18.06
N ARG A 163 -15.12 27.40 -17.09
CA ARG A 163 -15.40 27.99 -15.77
C ARG A 163 -15.58 29.50 -15.84
N THR A 164 -14.77 30.16 -16.67
CA THR A 164 -14.87 31.60 -16.93
C THR A 164 -16.24 31.95 -17.53
N MET A 165 -16.66 31.21 -18.56
CA MET A 165 -17.97 31.40 -19.20
C MET A 165 -19.13 31.11 -18.25
N GLN A 166 -19.01 30.09 -17.40
CA GLN A 166 -20.02 29.78 -16.38
C GLN A 166 -20.18 30.95 -15.38
N LYS A 167 -19.08 31.54 -14.91
CA LYS A 167 -19.10 32.71 -14.00
C LYS A 167 -19.66 33.95 -14.71
N ALA A 168 -19.21 34.23 -15.93
CA ALA A 168 -19.71 35.34 -16.74
C ALA A 168 -21.21 35.22 -17.05
N MET A 169 -21.71 34.00 -17.31
CA MET A 169 -23.14 33.75 -17.51
C MET A 169 -23.93 34.01 -16.23
N GLY A 170 -23.48 33.49 -15.08
CA GLY A 170 -24.11 33.74 -13.79
C GLY A 170 -24.17 35.23 -13.43
N ARG A 171 -23.09 35.97 -13.67
CA ARG A 171 -23.04 37.44 -13.46
C ARG A 171 -24.03 38.17 -14.36
N ARG A 172 -24.08 37.82 -15.65
CA ARG A 172 -25.02 38.44 -16.61
C ARG A 172 -26.48 38.18 -16.25
N MET A 173 -26.81 36.99 -15.76
CA MET A 173 -28.14 36.65 -15.26
C MET A 173 -28.47 37.46 -14.00
N ALA A 174 -27.57 37.51 -13.02
CA ALA A 174 -27.77 38.25 -11.77
C ALA A 174 -27.97 39.75 -12.02
N LEU A 175 -27.19 40.33 -12.94
CA LEU A 175 -27.28 41.74 -13.32
C LEU A 175 -28.38 42.03 -14.34
N ARG A 176 -29.18 41.03 -14.76
CA ARG A 176 -30.24 41.15 -15.78
C ARG A 176 -29.76 41.89 -17.04
N ARG A 177 -28.68 41.40 -17.63
CA ARG A 177 -28.21 41.93 -18.91
C ARG A 177 -29.23 41.59 -20.01
N PRO A 178 -29.75 42.56 -20.78
CA PRO A 178 -30.64 42.30 -21.91
C PRO A 178 -30.02 41.31 -22.90
N SER A 179 -30.82 40.36 -23.38
CA SER A 179 -30.35 39.31 -24.28
C SER A 179 -30.04 39.86 -25.67
N GLY A 180 -29.29 39.10 -26.48
CA GLY A 180 -29.10 39.42 -27.89
C GLY A 180 -30.40 39.34 -28.69
N ALA A 181 -31.36 38.54 -28.25
CA ALA A 181 -32.66 38.41 -28.90
C ALA A 181 -33.53 39.64 -28.66
N ASP A 182 -33.51 40.20 -27.44
CA ASP A 182 -34.28 41.40 -27.10
C ASP A 182 -33.86 42.60 -27.96
N LEU A 183 -32.54 42.74 -28.17
CA LEU A 183 -31.98 43.79 -29.02
C LEU A 183 -32.42 43.61 -30.48
N ARG A 184 -32.26 42.41 -31.04
CA ARG A 184 -32.65 42.12 -32.43
C ARG A 184 -34.15 42.33 -32.66
N ARG A 185 -34.99 41.90 -31.73
CA ARG A 185 -36.45 42.11 -31.81
C ARG A 185 -36.80 43.59 -31.94
N ILE A 186 -36.16 44.45 -31.14
CA ILE A 186 -36.42 45.90 -31.20
C ILE A 186 -35.85 46.51 -32.48
N GLU A 187 -34.66 46.07 -32.92
CA GLU A 187 -34.08 46.50 -34.21
C GLU A 187 -34.98 46.11 -35.40
N GLU A 188 -35.54 44.90 -35.38
CA GLU A 188 -36.51 44.40 -36.39
C GLU A 188 -37.82 45.20 -36.36
N GLU A 189 -38.41 45.43 -35.17
CA GLU A 189 -39.63 46.25 -35.03
C GLU A 189 -39.43 47.69 -35.53
N ILE A 190 -38.26 48.30 -35.25
CA ILE A 190 -37.89 49.62 -35.77
C ILE A 190 -37.82 49.58 -37.30
N ALA A 191 -37.13 48.58 -37.86
CA ALA A 191 -36.96 48.45 -39.31
C ALA A 191 -38.30 48.23 -40.04
N GLU A 192 -39.20 47.43 -39.48
CA GLU A 192 -40.53 47.18 -40.04
C GLU A 192 -41.39 48.44 -40.09
N ILE A 193 -41.36 49.26 -39.03
CA ILE A 193 -42.09 50.52 -38.97
C ILE A 193 -41.47 51.54 -39.94
N GLU A 194 -40.14 51.58 -40.04
CA GLU A 194 -39.44 52.48 -40.95
C GLU A 194 -39.69 52.16 -42.43
N ALA A 195 -39.83 50.87 -42.77
CA ALA A 195 -40.08 50.36 -44.12
C ALA A 195 -41.55 50.47 -44.59
N ARG A 196 -42.50 50.77 -43.70
CA ARG A 196 -43.92 50.90 -44.04
C ARG A 196 -44.21 52.26 -44.70
N ASP A 197 -44.85 52.23 -45.87
CA ASP A 197 -45.29 53.43 -46.62
C ASP A 197 -46.72 53.22 -47.19
N PRO A 198 -47.72 54.05 -46.86
CA PRO A 198 -47.67 55.19 -45.93
C PRO A 198 -47.66 54.74 -44.47
N ARG A 199 -46.93 55.49 -43.64
CA ARG A 199 -46.87 55.28 -42.18
C ARG A 199 -48.22 55.61 -41.53
N ARG A 200 -48.59 54.88 -40.49
CA ARG A 200 -49.76 55.20 -39.67
C ARG A 200 -49.44 56.40 -38.77
N PRO A 201 -50.44 57.22 -38.38
CA PRO A 201 -50.22 58.32 -37.43
C PRO A 201 -49.63 57.85 -36.08
N GLU A 202 -50.00 56.66 -35.62
CA GLU A 202 -49.51 56.03 -34.37
C GLU A 202 -48.06 55.49 -34.47
N ASP A 203 -47.54 55.32 -35.70
CA ASP A 203 -46.21 54.75 -35.93
C ASP A 203 -45.10 55.71 -35.46
N ALA A 204 -45.34 57.03 -35.43
CA ALA A 204 -44.38 58.03 -34.95
C ALA A 204 -44.09 57.89 -33.44
N ASP A 205 -45.15 57.88 -32.62
CA ASP A 205 -45.04 57.71 -31.16
C ASP A 205 -44.47 56.34 -30.79
N ARG A 206 -44.80 55.30 -31.57
CA ARG A 206 -44.27 53.95 -31.36
C ARG A 206 -42.78 53.87 -31.68
N LEU A 207 -42.33 54.51 -32.77
CA LEU A 207 -40.93 54.56 -33.17
C LEU A 207 -40.07 55.29 -32.14
N GLU A 208 -40.58 56.38 -31.56
CA GLU A 208 -39.90 57.11 -30.48
C GLU A 208 -39.68 56.22 -29.25
N LYS A 209 -40.74 55.54 -28.76
CA LYS A 209 -40.64 54.59 -27.64
C LYS A 209 -39.66 53.45 -27.89
N LEU A 210 -39.67 52.87 -29.10
CA LEU A 210 -38.76 51.80 -29.48
C LEU A 210 -37.30 52.29 -29.54
N ARG A 211 -37.06 53.52 -30.00
CA ARG A 211 -35.71 54.13 -30.01
C ARG A 211 -35.21 54.39 -28.60
N GLU A 212 -36.07 54.85 -27.69
CA GLU A 212 -35.74 55.00 -26.27
C GLU A 212 -35.40 53.65 -25.60
N GLU A 213 -36.20 52.61 -25.86
CA GLU A 213 -35.97 51.27 -25.34
C GLU A 213 -34.68 50.66 -25.90
N HIS A 214 -34.43 50.84 -27.20
CA HIS A 214 -33.18 50.46 -27.85
C HIS A 214 -31.97 51.13 -27.17
N ALA A 215 -32.03 52.45 -26.97
CA ALA A 215 -30.97 53.20 -26.29
C ALA A 215 -30.76 52.71 -24.84
N HIS A 216 -31.83 52.38 -24.12
CA HIS A 216 -31.76 51.80 -22.78
C HIS A 216 -31.03 50.44 -22.78
N ILE A 217 -31.42 49.54 -23.69
CA ILE A 217 -30.81 48.21 -23.82
C ILE A 217 -29.33 48.31 -24.18
N VAL A 218 -28.98 49.17 -25.15
CA VAL A 218 -27.59 49.39 -25.55
C VAL A 218 -26.77 49.91 -24.37
N ARG A 219 -27.28 50.91 -23.63
CA ARG A 219 -26.60 51.44 -22.44
C ARG A 219 -26.37 50.35 -21.38
N ARG A 220 -27.38 49.54 -21.09
CA ARG A 220 -27.29 48.42 -20.14
C ARG A 220 -26.31 47.34 -20.58
N ARG A 221 -26.25 47.02 -21.87
CA ARG A 221 -25.30 46.04 -22.43
C ARG A 221 -23.86 46.55 -22.41
N ASN A 222 -23.65 47.85 -22.57
CA ASN A 222 -22.32 48.47 -22.46
C ASN A 222 -21.83 48.52 -21.02
N LEU A 223 -22.73 48.78 -20.05
CA LEU A 223 -22.40 48.78 -18.63
C LEU A 223 -22.02 47.37 -18.14
N ILE A 224 -22.68 46.33 -18.64
CA ILE A 224 -22.47 44.94 -18.22
C ILE A 224 -21.66 44.20 -19.29
N ALA A 225 -20.34 44.23 -19.16
CA ALA A 225 -19.41 43.55 -20.06
C ALA A 225 -19.72 42.04 -20.23
N TYR A 226 -19.40 41.49 -21.40
CA TYR A 226 -19.68 40.08 -21.73
C TYR A 226 -18.81 39.12 -20.93
N ILE A 227 -17.52 39.43 -20.82
CA ILE A 227 -16.58 38.82 -19.90
C ILE A 227 -15.94 39.98 -19.13
N ASP A 228 -15.82 39.81 -17.82
CA ASP A 228 -15.18 40.76 -16.92
C ASP A 228 -13.94 40.08 -16.30
N PRO A 229 -12.84 40.80 -16.01
CA PRO A 229 -11.70 40.26 -15.28
C PRO A 229 -12.07 39.44 -14.02
N VAL A 230 -13.15 39.80 -13.31
CA VAL A 230 -13.61 39.05 -12.13
C VAL A 230 -14.16 37.66 -12.45
N ASP A 231 -14.57 37.42 -13.71
CA ASP A 231 -15.08 36.14 -14.18
C ASP A 231 -13.95 35.16 -14.53
N LEU A 232 -12.74 35.66 -14.79
CA LEU A 232 -11.61 34.86 -15.25
C LEU A 232 -11.23 33.80 -14.21
N ARG A 233 -11.08 32.56 -14.66
CA ARG A 233 -10.64 31.43 -13.82
C ARG A 233 -9.49 30.70 -14.48
N TYR A 234 -8.35 30.70 -13.83
CA TYR A 234 -7.12 30.02 -14.25
C TYR A 234 -6.97 28.72 -13.48
N ARG A 235 -6.53 27.65 -14.13
CA ARG A 235 -6.17 26.40 -13.46
C ARG A 235 -4.96 26.68 -12.56
N ARG A 236 -5.10 26.40 -11.27
CA ARG A 236 -4.02 26.53 -10.29
C ARG A 236 -3.29 25.20 -10.20
N PHE A 237 -1.99 25.29 -10.27
CA PHE A 237 -1.05 24.20 -10.12
C PHE A 237 -0.19 24.49 -8.90
N GLU A 238 0.09 23.48 -8.10
CA GLU A 238 0.92 23.57 -6.90
C GLU A 238 1.98 22.48 -6.98
N ALA A 239 3.23 22.86 -6.70
CA ALA A 239 4.33 21.93 -6.57
C ALA A 239 4.10 21.12 -5.29
N VAL A 240 4.02 19.80 -5.45
CA VAL A 240 3.97 18.87 -4.32
C VAL A 240 5.25 18.05 -4.37
N PRO A 241 6.01 17.95 -3.26
CA PRO A 241 7.19 17.12 -3.23
C PRO A 241 6.77 15.67 -3.51
N ARG A 242 7.28 15.11 -4.60
CA ARG A 242 7.15 13.68 -4.87
C ARG A 242 8.43 13.00 -4.38
N PRO A 243 8.34 12.04 -3.45
CA PRO A 243 9.52 11.29 -3.05
C PRO A 243 10.07 10.52 -4.24
N ILE A 244 11.39 10.50 -4.36
CA ILE A 244 12.08 9.68 -5.35
C ILE A 244 11.80 8.21 -5.02
N ALA A 245 10.95 7.58 -5.82
CA ALA A 245 10.38 6.26 -5.55
C ALA A 245 11.10 5.14 -6.33
N GLN A 246 12.41 5.29 -6.54
CA GLN A 246 13.23 4.30 -7.23
C GLN A 246 14.19 3.63 -6.25
N ALA A 247 14.29 2.31 -6.34
CA ALA A 247 15.19 1.50 -5.55
C ALA A 247 15.94 0.49 -6.43
N VAL A 248 17.19 0.21 -6.08
CA VAL A 248 17.99 -0.83 -6.72
C VAL A 248 18.37 -1.87 -5.67
N MET A 249 18.18 -3.14 -6.01
CA MET A 249 18.58 -4.29 -5.21
C MET A 249 19.80 -4.96 -5.85
N PHE A 250 20.94 -4.89 -5.17
CA PHE A 250 22.14 -5.65 -5.53
C PHE A 250 22.11 -7.02 -4.85
N CYS A 251 22.12 -8.07 -5.65
CA CYS A 251 22.23 -9.45 -5.20
C CYS A 251 23.65 -9.94 -5.45
N LEU A 252 24.40 -10.20 -4.38
CA LEU A 252 25.72 -10.80 -4.44
C LEU A 252 25.62 -12.26 -4.00
N MET A 253 26.18 -13.17 -4.78
CA MET A 253 26.21 -14.58 -4.41
C MET A 253 27.54 -15.21 -4.80
N ASP A 254 28.05 -16.07 -3.93
CA ASP A 254 29.17 -16.94 -4.26
C ASP A 254 28.69 -18.08 -5.18
N VAL A 255 29.43 -18.36 -6.25
CA VAL A 255 29.16 -19.49 -7.16
C VAL A 255 30.30 -20.52 -7.17
N SER A 256 31.19 -20.43 -6.19
CA SER A 256 32.26 -21.39 -5.92
C SER A 256 31.72 -22.81 -5.70
N GLY A 257 32.64 -23.78 -5.75
CA GLY A 257 32.30 -25.20 -5.62
C GLY A 257 31.72 -25.60 -4.25
N SER A 258 31.87 -24.76 -3.21
CA SER A 258 31.33 -25.04 -1.87
C SER A 258 29.82 -24.72 -1.75
N MET A 259 29.28 -23.92 -2.66
CA MET A 259 27.86 -23.57 -2.73
C MET A 259 27.01 -24.67 -3.39
N SER A 260 26.42 -25.53 -2.54
CA SER A 260 25.49 -26.58 -2.96
C SER A 260 24.18 -26.04 -3.59
N GLU A 261 23.46 -26.87 -4.35
CA GLU A 261 22.14 -26.49 -4.90
C GLU A 261 21.14 -26.09 -3.80
N HIS A 262 21.20 -26.73 -2.64
CA HIS A 262 20.35 -26.38 -1.49
C HIS A 262 20.64 -24.96 -0.99
N MET A 263 21.92 -24.62 -0.82
CA MET A 263 22.35 -23.28 -0.41
C MET A 263 21.92 -22.22 -1.43
N LYS A 264 22.04 -22.50 -2.74
CA LYS A 264 21.55 -21.63 -3.81
C LYS A 264 20.03 -21.47 -3.79
N ASP A 265 19.27 -22.52 -3.50
CA ASP A 265 17.81 -22.43 -3.32
C ASP A 265 17.44 -21.55 -2.13
N LEU A 266 18.14 -21.67 -0.99
CA LEU A 266 17.94 -20.78 0.17
C LEU A 266 18.22 -19.31 -0.18
N ALA A 267 19.33 -19.04 -0.86
CA ALA A 267 19.69 -17.69 -1.31
C ALA A 267 18.66 -17.12 -2.29
N LYS A 268 18.25 -17.91 -3.30
CA LYS A 268 17.21 -17.52 -4.27
C LYS A 268 15.91 -17.10 -3.60
N ARG A 269 15.48 -17.87 -2.61
CA ARG A 269 14.28 -17.60 -1.82
C ARG A 269 14.39 -16.29 -1.04
N PHE A 270 15.53 -16.04 -0.42
CA PHE A 270 15.78 -14.80 0.29
C PHE A 270 15.74 -13.58 -0.65
N PHE A 271 16.45 -13.64 -1.79
CA PHE A 271 16.45 -12.56 -2.78
C PHE A 271 15.06 -12.31 -3.36
N ALA A 272 14.29 -13.35 -3.65
CA ALA A 272 12.92 -13.22 -4.14
C ALA A 272 12.01 -12.53 -3.12
N LEU A 273 12.09 -12.91 -1.84
CA LEU A 273 11.32 -12.25 -0.78
C LEU A 273 11.72 -10.78 -0.61
N LEU A 274 13.01 -10.47 -0.68
CA LEU A 274 13.50 -9.10 -0.62
C LEU A 274 13.01 -8.26 -1.80
N HIS A 275 13.09 -8.80 -3.02
CA HIS A 275 12.53 -8.15 -4.20
C HIS A 275 11.04 -7.86 -4.02
N LEU A 276 10.24 -8.87 -3.63
CA LEU A 276 8.80 -8.69 -3.45
C LEU A 276 8.49 -7.60 -2.40
N PHE A 277 9.29 -7.55 -1.34
CA PHE A 277 9.17 -6.52 -0.31
C PHE A 277 9.54 -5.13 -0.81
N LEU A 278 10.62 -4.99 -1.58
CA LEU A 278 11.01 -3.71 -2.17
C LEU A 278 9.99 -3.24 -3.21
N SER A 279 9.49 -4.13 -4.08
CA SER A 279 8.44 -3.80 -5.06
C SER A 279 7.12 -3.40 -4.40
N ARG A 280 6.92 -3.76 -3.14
CA ARG A 280 5.78 -3.29 -2.35
C ARG A 280 5.97 -1.88 -1.79
N CYS A 281 7.21 -1.49 -1.54
CA CYS A 281 7.58 -0.19 -0.96
C CYS A 281 7.87 0.88 -2.02
N TYR A 282 8.34 0.46 -3.20
CA TYR A 282 8.78 1.31 -4.30
C TYR A 282 8.04 0.96 -5.59
N GLU A 283 7.72 1.98 -6.39
CA GLU A 283 7.03 1.79 -7.69
C GLU A 283 7.97 1.23 -8.75
N HIS A 284 9.25 1.59 -8.69
CA HIS A 284 10.29 1.10 -9.59
C HIS A 284 11.41 0.47 -8.79
N VAL A 285 11.64 -0.83 -9.02
CA VAL A 285 12.73 -1.59 -8.43
C VAL A 285 13.56 -2.22 -9.54
N GLU A 286 14.84 -1.91 -9.57
CA GLU A 286 15.81 -2.58 -10.44
C GLU A 286 16.59 -3.62 -9.64
N VAL A 287 17.00 -4.70 -10.32
CA VAL A 287 17.76 -5.78 -9.70
C VAL A 287 19.03 -6.01 -10.49
N VAL A 288 20.16 -6.03 -9.78
CA VAL A 288 21.47 -6.30 -10.35
C VAL A 288 22.04 -7.55 -9.68
N PHE A 289 22.41 -8.53 -10.50
CA PHE A 289 22.99 -9.78 -10.03
C PHE A 289 24.50 -9.77 -10.24
N ILE A 290 25.26 -9.94 -9.15
CA ILE A 290 26.72 -10.02 -9.16
C ILE A 290 27.12 -11.35 -8.56
N HIS A 291 27.59 -12.27 -9.38
CA HIS A 291 28.22 -13.49 -8.89
C HIS A 291 29.72 -13.30 -8.77
N HIS A 292 30.36 -14.07 -7.89
CA HIS A 292 31.81 -14.01 -7.72
C HIS A 292 32.42 -15.38 -7.44
N THR A 293 33.67 -15.51 -7.86
CA THR A 293 34.65 -16.53 -7.44
C THR A 293 35.95 -15.80 -7.11
N ASP A 294 37.01 -16.03 -7.88
CA ASP A 294 38.25 -15.27 -7.93
C ASP A 294 38.06 -13.91 -8.62
N ARG A 295 37.03 -13.80 -9.47
CA ARG A 295 36.59 -12.57 -10.13
C ARG A 295 35.09 -12.41 -10.02
N ALA A 296 34.63 -11.17 -10.02
CA ALA A 296 33.20 -10.84 -10.02
C ALA A 296 32.76 -10.32 -11.38
N ALA A 297 31.53 -10.67 -11.76
CA ALA A 297 30.89 -10.17 -12.96
C ALA A 297 29.42 -9.87 -12.71
N GLU A 298 28.87 -8.93 -13.47
CA GLU A 298 27.42 -8.75 -13.55
C GLU A 298 26.84 -9.78 -14.51
N VAL A 299 25.76 -10.43 -14.10
CA VAL A 299 25.12 -11.51 -14.85
C VAL A 299 23.60 -11.37 -14.85
N ASP A 300 22.93 -12.16 -15.68
CA ASP A 300 21.48 -12.30 -15.65
C ASP A 300 21.01 -13.26 -14.54
N GLU A 301 19.70 -13.28 -14.28
CA GLU A 301 19.10 -14.13 -13.23
C GLU A 301 19.42 -15.63 -13.46
N GLN A 302 19.37 -16.08 -14.70
CA GLN A 302 19.57 -17.49 -15.03
C GLN A 302 21.01 -17.92 -14.73
N THR A 303 21.99 -17.15 -15.19
CA THR A 303 23.40 -17.44 -14.92
C THR A 303 23.70 -17.32 -13.43
N PHE A 304 23.12 -16.33 -12.75
CA PHE A 304 23.32 -16.15 -11.31
C PHE A 304 22.95 -17.39 -10.49
N PHE A 305 21.79 -18.01 -10.73
CA PHE A 305 21.33 -19.15 -9.91
C PHE A 305 21.79 -20.52 -10.38
N TYR A 306 22.05 -20.70 -11.67
CA TYR A 306 22.32 -22.03 -12.24
C TYR A 306 23.79 -22.23 -12.65
N SER A 307 24.60 -21.17 -12.71
CA SER A 307 26.03 -21.31 -12.99
C SER A 307 26.79 -21.89 -11.78
N THR A 308 27.75 -22.75 -12.07
CA THR A 308 28.77 -23.23 -11.12
C THR A 308 30.12 -22.99 -11.75
N VAL A 309 31.00 -22.28 -11.02
CA VAL A 309 32.33 -21.96 -11.50
C VAL A 309 33.33 -22.43 -10.46
N THR A 310 34.30 -23.22 -10.90
CA THR A 310 35.39 -23.68 -10.03
C THR A 310 36.43 -22.57 -9.90
N GLY A 311 36.64 -22.06 -8.68
CA GLY A 311 37.58 -21.00 -8.38
C GLY A 311 37.72 -20.81 -6.87
N GLY A 312 38.68 -19.98 -6.44
CA GLY A 312 38.73 -19.52 -5.05
C GLY A 312 37.60 -18.52 -4.76
N THR A 313 37.34 -18.23 -3.50
CA THR A 313 36.32 -17.24 -3.11
C THR A 313 37.01 -15.95 -2.66
N LEU A 314 36.89 -14.90 -3.47
CA LEU A 314 37.40 -13.56 -3.19
C LEU A 314 36.24 -12.55 -3.14
N VAL A 315 35.75 -12.28 -1.94
CA VAL A 315 34.57 -11.42 -1.72
C VAL A 315 34.84 -9.96 -2.11
N SER A 316 36.08 -9.46 -1.94
CA SER A 316 36.40 -8.07 -2.31
C SER A 316 36.16 -7.78 -3.79
N SER A 317 36.33 -8.77 -4.67
CA SER A 317 36.05 -8.62 -6.10
C SER A 317 34.57 -8.28 -6.35
N ALA A 318 33.66 -8.89 -5.58
CA ALA A 318 32.23 -8.66 -5.67
C ALA A 318 31.84 -7.27 -5.18
N LEU A 319 32.47 -6.83 -4.09
CA LEU A 319 32.27 -5.49 -3.53
C LEU A 319 32.81 -4.40 -4.46
N ASP A 320 33.98 -4.60 -5.07
CA ASP A 320 34.52 -3.69 -6.09
C ASP A 320 33.55 -3.57 -7.27
N LYS A 321 33.04 -4.71 -7.79
CA LYS A 321 32.10 -4.68 -8.91
C LYS A 321 30.79 -4.00 -8.56
N LEU A 322 30.31 -4.17 -7.34
CA LEU A 322 29.14 -3.46 -6.84
C LEU A 322 29.37 -1.95 -6.82
N ILE A 323 30.53 -1.50 -6.32
CA ILE A 323 30.88 -0.08 -6.26
C ILE A 323 30.99 0.51 -7.66
N GLU A 324 31.62 -0.20 -8.59
CA GLU A 324 31.73 0.18 -10.01
C GLU A 324 30.34 0.39 -10.63
N VAL A 325 29.47 -0.62 -10.52
CA VAL A 325 28.11 -0.57 -11.08
C VAL A 325 27.27 0.52 -10.41
N ALA A 326 27.36 0.68 -9.09
CA ALA A 326 26.64 1.70 -8.36
C ALA A 326 27.08 3.11 -8.79
N ALA A 327 28.38 3.33 -8.98
CA ALA A 327 28.92 4.61 -9.42
C ALA A 327 28.51 4.95 -10.87
N GLU A 328 28.44 3.96 -11.76
CA GLU A 328 28.10 4.17 -13.17
C GLU A 328 26.60 4.42 -13.39
N ARG A 329 25.72 3.61 -12.77
CA ARG A 329 24.27 3.60 -13.06
C ARG A 329 23.40 4.18 -11.95
N TYR A 330 23.81 4.07 -10.69
CA TYR A 330 22.92 4.27 -9.54
C TYR A 330 23.43 5.33 -8.58
N ARG A 331 23.28 6.60 -8.99
CA ARG A 331 23.65 7.73 -8.12
C ARG A 331 22.86 7.69 -6.79
N PRO A 332 23.53 7.73 -5.62
CA PRO A 332 22.88 7.61 -4.32
C PRO A 332 21.87 8.74 -3.99
N ASP A 333 21.93 9.86 -4.71
CA ASP A 333 20.98 10.98 -4.62
C ASP A 333 19.60 10.65 -5.20
N ASN A 334 19.57 9.78 -6.23
CA ASN A 334 18.37 9.46 -7.00
C ASN A 334 17.87 8.03 -6.77
N TRP A 335 18.67 7.16 -6.16
CA TRP A 335 18.35 5.75 -5.96
C TRP A 335 18.52 5.34 -4.50
N ASN A 336 17.55 4.57 -3.99
CA ASN A 336 17.71 3.85 -2.74
C ASN A 336 18.38 2.50 -3.03
N ILE A 337 19.58 2.31 -2.52
CA ILE A 337 20.43 1.15 -2.75
C ILE A 337 20.26 0.16 -1.61
N TYR A 338 19.86 -1.06 -1.97
CA TYR A 338 19.73 -2.21 -1.09
C TYR A 338 20.73 -3.27 -1.51
N VAL A 339 21.51 -3.79 -0.56
CA VAL A 339 22.52 -4.80 -0.84
C VAL A 339 22.17 -6.07 -0.10
N ALA A 340 22.15 -7.19 -0.80
CA ALA A 340 21.90 -8.51 -0.26
C ALA A 340 23.01 -9.46 -0.72
N GLN A 341 23.81 -9.95 0.22
CA GLN A 341 24.90 -10.89 -0.03
C GLN A 341 24.54 -12.26 0.55
N ALA A 342 24.73 -13.32 -0.23
CA ALA A 342 24.60 -14.71 0.20
C ALA A 342 25.89 -15.50 -0.06
N SER A 343 26.38 -16.24 0.94
CA SER A 343 27.60 -17.06 0.87
C SER A 343 27.56 -18.16 1.95
N ASP A 344 28.37 -19.20 1.84
CA ASP A 344 28.61 -20.20 2.90
C ASP A 344 29.54 -19.68 4.01
N GLY A 345 30.10 -18.48 3.84
CA GLY A 345 31.01 -17.86 4.80
C GLY A 345 32.48 -18.16 4.55
N ASP A 346 32.84 -18.83 3.44
CA ASP A 346 34.23 -19.00 3.05
C ASP A 346 34.77 -17.73 2.36
N ASN A 347 36.00 -17.37 2.70
CA ASN A 347 36.74 -16.28 2.08
C ASN A 347 38.24 -16.44 2.37
N MET A 348 39.08 -15.98 1.44
CA MET A 348 40.52 -15.93 1.69
C MET A 348 40.84 -14.98 2.86
N SER A 349 41.56 -15.46 3.87
CA SER A 349 41.85 -14.66 5.08
C SER A 349 42.63 -13.38 4.80
N GLN A 350 43.44 -13.35 3.73
CA GLN A 350 44.18 -12.15 3.28
C GLN A 350 43.26 -11.05 2.73
N ASP A 351 42.06 -11.42 2.28
CA ASP A 351 41.07 -10.51 1.68
C ASP A 351 40.16 -9.84 2.72
N ASN A 352 39.99 -10.47 3.89
CA ASN A 352 39.10 -9.99 4.95
C ASN A 352 39.32 -8.51 5.35
N PRO A 353 40.56 -8.01 5.55
CA PRO A 353 40.76 -6.60 5.89
C PRO A 353 40.26 -5.64 4.81
N ARG A 354 40.42 -6.04 3.53
CA ARG A 354 39.96 -5.25 2.38
C ARG A 354 38.44 -5.25 2.27
N VAL A 355 37.80 -6.41 2.49
CA VAL A 355 36.34 -6.55 2.52
C VAL A 355 35.71 -5.64 3.56
N VAL A 356 36.28 -5.61 4.77
CA VAL A 356 35.82 -4.73 5.86
C VAL A 356 35.93 -3.25 5.47
N ALA A 357 37.09 -2.84 4.92
CA ALA A 357 37.30 -1.46 4.47
C ALA A 357 36.31 -1.06 3.36
N LEU A 358 36.13 -1.89 2.33
CA LEU A 358 35.17 -1.62 1.24
C LEU A 358 33.73 -1.50 1.76
N MET A 359 33.35 -2.37 2.70
CA MET A 359 32.03 -2.33 3.31
C MET A 359 31.81 -1.03 4.12
N GLN A 360 32.77 -0.66 4.97
CA GLN A 360 32.67 0.52 5.85
C GLN A 360 32.78 1.85 5.11
N ASP A 361 33.75 1.98 4.20
CA ASP A 361 34.12 3.26 3.60
C ASP A 361 33.27 3.60 2.37
N HIS A 362 32.78 2.60 1.64
CA HIS A 362 32.08 2.80 0.37
C HIS A 362 30.63 2.32 0.39
N ILE A 363 30.38 1.08 0.79
CA ILE A 363 29.04 0.46 0.65
C ILE A 363 28.06 0.99 1.68
N LEU A 364 28.42 0.97 2.96
CA LEU A 364 27.53 1.41 4.04
C LEU A 364 27.16 2.90 3.98
N PRO A 365 28.01 3.83 3.51
CA PRO A 365 27.61 5.22 3.30
C PRO A 365 26.63 5.43 2.13
N MET A 366 26.68 4.59 1.10
CA MET A 366 25.81 4.73 -0.08
C MET A 366 24.49 3.96 0.04
N ALA A 367 24.51 2.80 0.71
CA ALA A 367 23.39 1.89 0.86
C ALA A 367 22.48 2.22 2.04
N GLN A 368 21.17 2.05 1.86
CA GLN A 368 20.17 2.21 2.91
C GLN A 368 20.13 1.00 3.84
N TYR A 369 20.38 -0.18 3.28
CA TYR A 369 20.34 -1.43 4.02
C TYR A 369 21.23 -2.47 3.35
N VAL A 370 22.02 -3.17 4.16
CA VAL A 370 22.91 -4.24 3.73
C VAL A 370 22.57 -5.49 4.55
N ALA A 371 22.19 -6.57 3.86
CA ALA A 371 21.91 -7.87 4.46
C ALA A 371 22.98 -8.88 4.03
N TYR A 372 23.62 -9.50 5.00
CA TYR A 372 24.49 -10.65 4.77
C TYR A 372 23.81 -11.92 5.28
N LEU A 373 23.66 -12.89 4.39
CA LEU A 373 23.06 -14.18 4.64
C LEU A 373 24.12 -15.27 4.51
N GLU A 374 24.45 -15.92 5.62
CA GLU A 374 25.28 -17.12 5.63
C GLU A 374 24.38 -18.35 5.47
N VAL A 375 24.58 -19.13 4.41
CA VAL A 375 23.79 -20.35 4.14
C VAL A 375 24.58 -21.60 4.52
N GLY A 376 24.00 -22.42 5.40
CA GLY A 376 24.61 -23.63 5.93
C GLY A 376 24.07 -24.93 5.32
N ARG A 377 24.68 -26.07 5.65
CA ARG A 377 24.15 -27.41 5.35
C ARG A 377 23.13 -27.83 6.42
N GLU A 378 22.19 -28.72 6.06
CA GLU A 378 21.15 -29.24 6.97
C GLU A 378 21.70 -30.10 8.13
N GLU A 379 22.99 -30.49 8.09
CA GLU A 379 23.65 -31.30 9.11
C GLU A 379 24.21 -30.45 10.26
N PHE A 380 23.34 -29.93 11.13
CA PHE A 380 23.76 -29.51 12.48
C PHE A 380 22.75 -30.00 13.52
N PRO A 381 22.93 -31.22 14.07
CA PRO A 381 22.06 -31.73 15.13
C PRO A 381 22.32 -31.13 16.52
N ASP A 382 23.39 -30.35 16.72
CA ASP A 382 23.77 -29.86 18.04
C ASP A 382 24.01 -28.34 18.08
N ALA A 383 23.34 -27.70 19.05
CA ALA A 383 23.45 -26.28 19.39
C ALA A 383 24.87 -25.83 19.79
N THR A 384 25.80 -26.77 19.96
CA THR A 384 27.21 -26.55 20.30
C THR A 384 28.10 -26.26 19.10
N THR A 385 27.70 -26.65 17.88
CA THR A 385 28.54 -26.50 16.65
C THR A 385 28.16 -25.27 15.82
N MET A 386 27.09 -24.54 16.19
CA MET A 386 26.76 -23.21 15.63
C MET A 386 27.82 -22.13 15.92
N GLN A 387 28.83 -22.44 16.74
CA GLN A 387 29.87 -21.51 17.19
C GLN A 387 31.13 -21.46 16.32
N SER A 388 31.26 -22.28 15.27
CA SER A 388 32.34 -22.05 14.30
C SER A 388 32.03 -20.77 13.53
N MET A 389 32.64 -19.66 13.96
CA MET A 389 32.63 -18.42 13.20
C MET A 389 33.39 -18.69 11.90
N THR A 390 32.65 -18.66 10.80
CA THR A 390 33.25 -18.69 9.47
C THR A 390 34.17 -17.48 9.30
N THR A 391 35.14 -17.57 8.39
CA THR A 391 36.15 -16.52 8.23
C THR A 391 35.51 -15.18 7.86
N LEU A 392 34.47 -15.21 7.02
CA LEU A 392 33.75 -14.01 6.61
C LEU A 392 32.81 -13.47 7.71
N TRP A 393 32.15 -14.34 8.47
CA TRP A 393 31.31 -13.91 9.60
C TRP A 393 32.13 -13.19 10.66
N GLY A 394 33.31 -13.72 11.01
CA GLY A 394 34.23 -13.07 11.94
C GLY A 394 34.68 -11.69 11.46
N ALA A 395 34.90 -11.52 10.15
CA ALA A 395 35.30 -10.25 9.56
C ALA A 395 34.17 -9.20 9.59
N TYR A 396 32.93 -9.60 9.31
CA TYR A 396 31.78 -8.70 9.27
C TYR A 396 31.15 -8.41 10.64
N ALA A 397 31.33 -9.27 11.65
CA ALA A 397 30.70 -9.08 12.96
C ALA A 397 31.02 -7.71 13.61
N PRO A 398 32.29 -7.22 13.64
CA PRO A 398 32.59 -5.89 14.17
C PRO A 398 31.90 -4.77 13.38
N VAL A 399 31.74 -4.93 12.07
CA VAL A 399 31.08 -3.95 11.20
C VAL A 399 29.58 -3.89 11.50
N ALA A 400 28.94 -5.05 11.72
CA ALA A 400 27.52 -5.13 12.03
C ALA A 400 27.18 -4.54 13.41
N GLU A 401 28.09 -4.66 14.38
CA GLU A 401 27.95 -4.02 15.69
C GLU A 401 28.07 -2.49 15.59
N ALA A 402 28.96 -1.99 14.74
CA ALA A 402 29.16 -0.56 14.53
C ALA A 402 28.03 0.11 13.72
N HIS A 403 27.42 -0.59 12.77
CA HIS A 403 26.46 -0.02 11.83
C HIS A 403 25.08 -0.68 11.88
N ARG A 404 24.08 0.08 12.30
CA ARG A 404 22.70 -0.41 12.51
C ARG A 404 21.99 -0.89 11.25
N HIS A 405 22.43 -0.45 10.08
CA HIS A 405 21.84 -0.78 8.77
C HIS A 405 22.60 -1.92 8.05
N PHE A 406 23.59 -2.53 8.72
CA PHE A 406 24.21 -3.78 8.31
C PHE A 406 23.73 -4.91 9.20
N VAL A 407 23.13 -5.95 8.62
CA VAL A 407 22.58 -7.07 9.39
C VAL A 407 23.03 -8.40 8.83
N MET A 408 23.45 -9.29 9.74
CA MET A 408 24.00 -10.61 9.41
C MET A 408 23.11 -11.71 10.00
N ARG A 409 22.76 -12.73 9.22
CA ARG A 409 21.95 -13.88 9.68
C ARG A 409 22.43 -15.18 9.05
N LYS A 410 22.26 -16.28 9.79
CA LYS A 410 22.53 -17.64 9.30
C LYS A 410 21.22 -18.34 8.99
N VAL A 411 21.17 -19.12 7.92
CA VAL A 411 20.02 -19.95 7.56
C VAL A 411 20.51 -21.32 7.11
N ALA A 412 19.99 -22.38 7.73
CA ALA A 412 20.29 -23.76 7.34
C ALA A 412 19.09 -24.42 6.66
N HIS A 413 17.87 -24.01 7.02
CA HIS A 413 16.65 -24.66 6.55
C HIS A 413 15.65 -23.69 5.92
N ARG A 414 14.89 -24.17 4.93
CA ARG A 414 13.90 -23.38 4.16
C ARG A 414 12.85 -22.69 5.05
N ARG A 415 12.47 -23.35 6.15
CA ARG A 415 11.49 -22.83 7.14
C ARG A 415 12.01 -21.63 7.94
N GLU A 416 13.31 -21.42 8.01
CA GLU A 416 13.94 -20.33 8.78
C GLU A 416 14.01 -19.03 7.98
N ILE A 417 13.90 -19.09 6.66
CA ILE A 417 14.01 -17.93 5.78
C ILE A 417 13.01 -16.84 6.17
N TYR A 418 11.74 -17.19 6.38
CA TYR A 418 10.74 -16.18 6.73
C TYR A 418 10.92 -15.60 8.13
N PRO A 419 11.13 -16.40 9.20
CA PRO A 419 11.49 -15.89 10.52
C PRO A 419 12.69 -14.93 10.48
N VAL A 420 13.75 -15.31 9.74
CA VAL A 420 14.95 -14.47 9.56
C VAL A 420 14.60 -13.19 8.82
N PHE A 421 13.91 -13.28 7.68
CA PHE A 421 13.47 -12.10 6.91
C PHE A 421 12.61 -11.15 7.77
N ARG A 422 11.71 -11.70 8.58
CA ARG A 422 10.89 -10.90 9.48
C ARG A 422 11.74 -10.21 10.53
N GLU A 423 12.70 -10.90 11.15
CA GLU A 423 13.58 -10.29 12.13
C GLU A 423 14.41 -9.15 11.54
N LEU A 424 14.88 -9.32 10.30
CA LEU A 424 15.61 -8.28 9.55
C LEU A 424 14.77 -7.03 9.31
N PHE A 425 13.48 -7.19 8.98
CA PHE A 425 12.60 -6.10 8.55
C PHE A 425 11.45 -5.81 9.51
N GLN A 426 11.51 -6.23 10.77
CA GLN A 426 10.41 -6.02 11.71
C GLN A 426 10.27 -4.54 12.07
N ARG A 427 9.02 -4.04 12.05
CA ARG A 427 8.66 -2.71 12.53
C ARG A 427 9.12 -2.50 13.98
N ARG A 428 10.16 -1.69 14.19
CA ARG A 428 10.69 -1.35 15.52
C ARG A 428 9.69 -0.43 16.23
N GLY A 429 9.03 -0.98 17.26
CA GLY A 429 8.01 -0.30 18.07
C GLY A 429 7.01 -1.25 18.73
N VAL A 430 6.87 -2.49 18.25
CA VAL A 430 5.95 -3.49 18.84
C VAL A 430 6.65 -4.41 19.85
N GLY A 431 7.97 -4.60 19.75
CA GLY A 431 8.75 -5.49 20.62
C GLY A 431 9.14 -4.93 21.99
N GLU A 432 9.31 -3.61 22.14
CA GLU A 432 9.73 -3.01 23.42
C GLU A 432 8.62 -2.98 24.48
N ARG A 433 7.34 -3.08 24.09
CA ARG A 433 6.22 -3.16 25.04
C ARG A 433 5.99 -4.54 25.64
N ALA A 434 6.73 -5.56 25.20
CA ALA A 434 6.60 -6.94 25.69
C ALA A 434 7.67 -7.32 26.73
N ARG A 435 8.57 -6.39 27.10
CA ARG A 435 9.65 -6.62 28.08
C ARG A 435 9.75 -5.53 29.16
N SER A 436 8.67 -4.78 29.41
CA SER A 436 8.57 -3.88 30.58
C SER A 436 7.53 -4.39 31.57
#